data_AF-A0A7S3REJ3-F1
#
_entry.id   AF-A0A7S3REJ3-F1
#
_cell.length_a   1.000
_cell.length_b   1.000
_cell.length_c   1.000
_cell.angle_alpha   90.00
_cell.angle_beta   90.00
_cell.angle_gamma   90.00
#
_symmetry.space_group_name_H-M   'P 1'
#
loop_
_entity.id
_entity.type
_entity.pdbx_description
1 polymer ?
#
loop_
_entity_poly.entity_id
_entity_poly.type
_entity_poly.pdbx_seq_one_letter_code
_entity_poly.pdbx_strand_id
1 'polypeptide(L)'
;ETICSFAALDGDRLLVLWEDRGGKERLSIVDQQLRGSQGSVEVDMPGDINRLTVGNGSLYISHDGGVRRISLEGPCALAAHRVLATFEEDGRMLYEMLLSPDGKLLFAANMPDRPDEPIIAFDALSLRVRSEFGRSAFGQQAGAYAFGLAVMHTELFAGHQDANRIHAFTLEGQHTRTIRGEWSAPQDLCSINERLFLAATAATAAEAGSSEAGAIFEIGADGRVLQTFQHQAMLGIAMAKFGGLLVASLSPPHARRGAQQRLIALQGAS
;
A
#
# COMPACT_ATOMS: atom_id res chain seq x y z
N GLU A 1 12.26 -10.59 -12.35
CA GLU A 1 11.07 -9.74 -12.19
C GLU A 1 10.92 -9.45 -10.72
N THR A 2 10.60 -8.21 -10.37
CA THR A 2 10.35 -7.75 -9.01
C THR A 2 8.88 -7.36 -8.90
N ILE A 3 8.25 -7.66 -7.77
CA ILE A 3 6.88 -7.21 -7.52
C ILE A 3 6.97 -5.74 -7.10
N CYS A 4 6.26 -4.86 -7.80
CA CYS A 4 6.23 -3.43 -7.46
C CYS A 4 5.04 -3.12 -6.57
N SER A 5 3.89 -3.68 -6.90
CA SER A 5 2.64 -3.51 -6.17
C SER A 5 1.74 -4.72 -6.42
N PHE A 6 0.82 -4.99 -5.51
CA PHE A 6 -0.23 -5.97 -5.73
C PHE A 6 -1.49 -5.59 -4.96
N ALA A 7 -2.64 -6.06 -5.44
CA ALA A 7 -3.93 -5.86 -4.81
C ALA A 7 -4.78 -7.12 -4.98
N ALA A 8 -5.66 -7.40 -4.03
CA ALA A 8 -6.65 -8.45 -4.25
C ALA A 8 -7.67 -8.00 -5.28
N LEU A 9 -7.84 -8.82 -6.32
CA LEU A 9 -8.87 -8.62 -7.33
C LEU A 9 -10.22 -9.11 -6.81
N ASP A 10 -10.21 -10.27 -6.16
CA ASP A 10 -11.34 -10.88 -5.45
C ASP A 10 -10.83 -11.88 -4.39
N GLY A 11 -11.71 -12.77 -3.91
CA GLY A 11 -11.37 -13.75 -2.88
C GLY A 11 -10.27 -14.75 -3.28
N ASP A 12 -10.11 -15.01 -4.57
CA ASP A 12 -9.27 -16.10 -5.09
C ASP A 12 -8.20 -15.63 -6.08
N ARG A 13 -8.24 -14.36 -6.52
CA ARG A 13 -7.27 -13.79 -7.47
C ARG A 13 -6.57 -12.53 -6.94
N LEU A 14 -5.26 -12.48 -7.13
CA LEU A 14 -4.41 -11.32 -6.93
C LEU A 14 -4.11 -10.66 -8.27
N LEU A 15 -4.09 -9.33 -8.27
CA LEU A 15 -3.50 -8.54 -9.32
C LEU A 15 -2.09 -8.14 -8.90
N VAL A 16 -1.08 -8.50 -9.69
CA VAL A 16 0.33 -8.28 -9.37
C VAL A 16 0.98 -7.46 -10.47
N LEU A 17 1.61 -6.35 -10.09
CA LEU A 17 2.47 -5.55 -10.94
C LEU A 17 3.90 -6.03 -10.81
N TRP A 18 4.48 -6.39 -11.94
CA TRP A 18 5.85 -6.84 -12.07
C TRP A 18 6.66 -5.78 -12.78
N GLU A 19 7.92 -5.66 -12.42
CA GLU A 19 8.92 -4.95 -13.19
C GLU A 19 10.02 -5.91 -13.62
N ASP A 20 10.36 -5.89 -14.90
CA ASP A 20 11.45 -6.67 -15.46
C ASP A 20 12.82 -6.00 -15.25
N ARG A 21 13.90 -6.65 -15.70
CA ARG A 21 15.26 -6.09 -15.55
C ARG A 21 15.50 -4.84 -16.41
N GLY A 22 14.67 -4.60 -17.42
CA GLY A 22 14.72 -3.44 -18.29
C GLY A 22 13.88 -2.26 -17.77
N GLY A 23 13.20 -2.41 -16.63
CA GLY A 23 12.28 -1.40 -16.09
C GLY A 23 10.91 -1.40 -16.77
N LYS A 24 10.59 -2.42 -17.58
CA LYS A 24 9.26 -2.54 -18.17
C LYS A 24 8.32 -3.13 -17.13
N GLU A 25 7.20 -2.45 -16.92
CA GLU A 25 6.14 -2.89 -16.04
C GLU A 25 5.12 -3.77 -16.75
N ARG A 26 4.66 -4.82 -16.05
CA ARG A 26 3.67 -5.78 -16.53
C ARG A 26 2.68 -6.09 -15.43
N LEU A 27 1.40 -6.00 -15.76
CA LEU A 27 0.33 -6.46 -14.88
C LEU A 27 0.01 -7.94 -15.13
N SER A 28 -0.25 -8.72 -14.08
CA SER A 28 -0.70 -10.12 -14.19
C SER A 28 -1.75 -10.46 -13.14
N ILE A 29 -2.67 -11.35 -13.49
CA ILE A 29 -3.61 -11.96 -12.55
C ILE A 29 -3.04 -13.30 -12.09
N VAL A 30 -2.99 -13.52 -10.78
CA VAL A 30 -2.47 -14.73 -10.13
C VAL A 30 -3.60 -15.35 -9.28
N ASP A 31 -3.89 -16.63 -9.50
CA ASP A 31 -4.96 -17.36 -8.80
C ASP A 31 -4.42 -18.09 -7.54
N GLN A 32 -5.27 -18.30 -6.52
CA GLN A 32 -5.04 -19.09 -5.31
C GLN A 32 -4.52 -20.51 -5.58
N GLN A 33 -4.82 -21.09 -6.74
CA GLN A 33 -4.14 -22.32 -7.16
C GLN A 33 -2.69 -22.00 -7.53
N LEU A 34 -1.83 -21.84 -6.51
CA LEU A 34 -0.37 -21.69 -6.57
C LEU A 34 0.36 -22.91 -7.19
N ARG A 35 -0.32 -23.72 -8.00
CA ARG A 35 0.21 -24.84 -8.76
C ARG A 35 -0.43 -24.89 -10.15
N GLY A 36 0.19 -24.20 -11.11
CA GLY A 36 0.32 -24.76 -12.45
C GLY A 36 -0.53 -24.22 -13.60
N SER A 37 -1.43 -23.24 -13.41
CA SER A 37 -2.09 -22.57 -14.54
C SER A 37 -1.93 -21.05 -14.46
N GLN A 38 -0.88 -20.54 -15.13
CA GLN A 38 -0.70 -19.12 -15.38
C GLN A 38 -1.65 -18.67 -16.51
N GLY A 39 -2.85 -18.24 -16.14
CA GLY A 39 -3.64 -17.37 -17.00
C GLY A 39 -3.17 -15.93 -16.84
N SER A 40 -1.99 -15.57 -17.34
CA SER A 40 -1.51 -14.18 -17.29
C SER A 40 -2.13 -13.38 -18.43
N VAL A 41 -3.07 -12.49 -18.12
CA VAL A 41 -3.41 -11.39 -19.03
C VAL A 41 -2.33 -10.33 -18.84
N GLU A 42 -1.41 -10.25 -19.80
CA GLU A 42 -0.35 -9.24 -19.80
C GLU A 42 -0.88 -7.96 -20.41
N VAL A 43 -0.70 -6.86 -19.68
CA VAL A 43 -1.10 -5.53 -20.13
C VAL A 43 0.09 -4.61 -19.93
N ASP A 44 0.51 -3.97 -21.02
CA ASP A 44 1.54 -2.95 -20.99
C ASP A 44 0.96 -1.70 -20.34
N MET A 45 1.60 -1.25 -19.27
CA MET A 45 1.09 -0.14 -18.47
C MET A 45 1.77 1.18 -18.86
N PRO A 46 1.04 2.31 -18.80
CA PRO A 46 1.61 3.62 -19.11
C PRO A 46 2.39 4.20 -17.91
N GLY A 47 3.69 4.46 -18.11
CA GLY A 47 4.55 5.19 -17.17
C GLY A 47 4.98 4.37 -15.95
N ASP A 48 5.82 4.98 -15.10
CA ASP A 48 6.24 4.40 -13.81
C ASP A 48 5.03 4.34 -12.86
N ILE A 49 4.53 3.12 -12.57
CA ILE A 49 3.41 2.89 -11.64
C ILE A 49 3.94 2.70 -10.23
N ASN A 50 3.34 3.42 -9.29
CA ASN A 50 3.75 3.37 -7.88
C ASN A 50 2.89 2.42 -7.06
N ARG A 51 1.56 2.53 -7.18
CA ARG A 51 0.63 1.76 -6.34
C ARG A 51 -0.63 1.37 -7.11
N LEU A 52 -1.15 0.21 -6.74
CA LEU A 52 -2.43 -0.31 -7.22
C LEU A 52 -3.39 -0.49 -6.05
N THR A 53 -4.67 -0.19 -6.26
CA THR A 53 -5.75 -0.68 -5.39
C THR A 53 -6.98 -1.04 -6.22
N VAL A 54 -7.82 -1.92 -5.71
CA VAL A 54 -8.97 -2.48 -6.45
C VAL A 54 -10.23 -2.37 -5.60
N GLY A 55 -11.34 -2.02 -6.25
CA GLY A 55 -12.67 -2.10 -5.67
C GLY A 55 -13.72 -1.41 -6.54
N ASN A 56 -15.00 -1.66 -6.23
CA ASN A 56 -16.13 -1.16 -7.03
C ASN A 56 -15.99 -1.46 -8.53
N GLY A 57 -15.57 -2.69 -8.87
CA GLY A 57 -15.35 -3.11 -10.26
C GLY A 57 -14.28 -2.28 -10.99
N SER A 58 -13.38 -1.61 -10.26
CA SER A 58 -12.38 -0.71 -10.82
C SER A 58 -10.99 -1.01 -10.28
N LEU A 59 -9.99 -0.80 -11.15
CA LEU A 59 -8.58 -0.73 -10.79
C LEU A 59 -8.17 0.74 -10.70
N TYR A 60 -7.55 1.10 -9.60
CA TYR A 60 -6.96 2.41 -9.39
C TYR A 60 -5.45 2.29 -9.47
N ILE A 61 -4.83 3.19 -10.21
CA ILE A 61 -3.40 3.18 -10.48
C ILE A 61 -2.86 4.56 -10.20
N SER A 62 -1.88 4.67 -9.31
CA SER A 62 -1.05 5.87 -9.24
C SER A 62 0.15 5.72 -10.15
N HIS A 63 0.46 6.77 -10.89
CA HIS A 63 1.59 6.84 -11.80
C HIS A 63 2.22 8.22 -11.75
N ASP A 64 3.35 8.40 -12.42
CA ASP A 64 3.96 9.71 -12.62
C ASP A 64 2.98 10.64 -13.35
N GLY A 65 2.47 11.63 -12.63
CA GLY A 65 1.47 12.58 -13.13
C GLY A 65 0.03 12.35 -12.65
N GLY A 66 -0.24 11.38 -11.77
CA GLY A 66 -1.49 11.34 -11.01
C GLY A 66 -2.13 9.96 -10.85
N VAL A 67 -3.46 9.89 -10.99
CA VAL A 67 -4.25 8.68 -10.73
C VAL A 67 -5.16 8.35 -11.91
N ARG A 68 -5.27 7.08 -12.26
CA ARG A 68 -6.25 6.57 -13.21
C ARG A 68 -7.18 5.57 -12.54
N ARG A 69 -8.46 5.65 -12.90
CA ARG A 69 -9.47 4.63 -12.62
C ARG A 69 -9.77 3.90 -13.91
N ILE A 70 -9.58 2.60 -13.92
CA ILE A 70 -9.81 1.71 -15.08
C ILE A 70 -10.93 0.73 -14.72
N SER A 71 -11.83 0.48 -15.66
CA SER A 71 -12.88 -0.53 -15.49
C SER A 71 -12.27 -1.94 -15.44
N LEU A 72 -12.76 -2.78 -14.52
CA LEU A 72 -12.52 -4.22 -14.50
C LEU A 72 -13.72 -5.01 -15.04
N GLU A 73 -14.80 -4.32 -15.45
CA GLU A 73 -16.00 -4.97 -15.99
C GLU A 73 -15.80 -5.44 -17.43
N GLY A 74 -16.00 -6.74 -17.66
CA GLY A 74 -15.97 -7.38 -18.97
C GLY A 74 -14.72 -8.22 -19.24
N PRO A 75 -14.77 -9.18 -20.18
CA PRO A 75 -13.73 -10.21 -20.37
C PRO A 75 -12.36 -9.67 -20.82
N CYS A 76 -12.28 -8.43 -21.30
CA CYS A 76 -11.06 -7.83 -21.83
C CYS A 76 -10.73 -6.46 -21.20
N ALA A 77 -11.34 -6.11 -20.06
CA ALA A 77 -11.33 -4.74 -19.54
C ALA A 77 -9.91 -4.20 -19.24
N LEU A 78 -9.04 -5.08 -18.71
CA LEU A 78 -7.62 -4.78 -18.50
C LEU A 78 -6.88 -4.61 -19.83
N ALA A 79 -7.11 -5.50 -20.81
CA ALA A 79 -6.46 -5.43 -22.12
C ALA A 79 -6.93 -4.25 -22.99
N ALA A 80 -8.14 -3.73 -22.75
CA ALA A 80 -8.72 -2.62 -23.49
C ALA A 80 -8.48 -1.24 -22.84
N HIS A 81 -7.84 -1.19 -21.66
CA HIS A 81 -7.62 0.03 -20.87
C HIS A 81 -8.81 1.00 -20.88
N ARG A 82 -10.01 0.53 -20.51
CA ARG A 82 -11.16 1.44 -20.43
C ARG A 82 -11.00 2.37 -19.22
N VAL A 83 -10.34 3.51 -19.46
CA VAL A 83 -10.17 4.58 -18.47
C VAL A 83 -11.53 5.22 -18.20
N LEU A 84 -11.94 5.23 -16.94
CA LEU A 84 -13.21 5.79 -16.46
C LEU A 84 -13.03 7.21 -15.93
N ALA A 85 -11.88 7.49 -15.30
CA ALA A 85 -11.53 8.79 -14.78
C ALA A 85 -10.01 8.93 -14.67
N THR A 86 -9.53 10.17 -14.78
CA THR A 86 -8.13 10.54 -14.51
C THR A 86 -8.09 11.75 -13.59
N PHE A 87 -7.10 11.76 -12.72
CA PHE A 87 -6.64 12.94 -12.01
C PHE A 87 -5.21 13.17 -12.46
N GLU A 88 -4.94 14.38 -12.97
CA GLU A 88 -3.61 14.79 -13.41
C GLU A 88 -3.07 15.83 -12.43
N GLU A 89 -1.82 15.65 -12.00
CA GLU A 89 -1.15 16.60 -11.13
C GLU A 89 0.31 16.77 -11.55
N ASP A 90 0.69 18.02 -11.82
CA ASP A 90 2.00 18.35 -12.37
C ASP A 90 3.14 17.98 -11.40
N GLY A 91 3.77 16.85 -11.71
CA GLY A 91 4.97 16.36 -11.05
C GLY A 91 4.79 15.87 -9.61
N ARG A 92 3.56 15.66 -9.11
CA ARG A 92 3.35 14.94 -7.84
C ARG A 92 3.27 13.45 -8.11
N MET A 93 4.00 12.67 -7.31
CA MET A 93 4.16 11.22 -7.45
C MET A 93 3.43 10.55 -6.28
N LEU A 94 2.16 10.19 -6.50
CA LEU A 94 1.36 9.55 -5.46
C LEU A 94 1.86 8.12 -5.23
N TYR A 95 2.54 7.91 -4.10
CA TYR A 95 3.23 6.67 -3.77
C TYR A 95 2.36 5.67 -3.02
N GLU A 96 1.49 6.18 -2.15
CA GLU A 96 0.55 5.35 -1.40
C GLU A 96 -0.86 5.60 -1.88
N MET A 97 -1.67 4.53 -1.92
CA MET A 97 -3.04 4.62 -2.35
C MET A 97 -3.89 3.52 -1.72
N LEU A 98 -5.08 3.91 -1.24
CA LEU A 98 -6.00 3.01 -0.55
C LEU A 98 -7.44 3.38 -0.86
N LEU A 99 -8.23 2.41 -1.28
CA LEU A 99 -9.69 2.55 -1.36
C LEU A 99 -10.33 2.29 0.02
N SER A 100 -11.24 3.15 0.44
CA SER A 100 -12.02 2.96 1.67
C SER A 100 -12.84 1.66 1.59
N PRO A 101 -13.14 0.99 2.72
CA PRO A 101 -13.92 -0.25 2.72
C PRO A 101 -15.32 -0.13 2.09
N ASP A 102 -15.94 1.06 2.17
CA ASP A 102 -17.22 1.33 1.52
C ASP A 102 -17.10 1.75 0.05
N GLY A 103 -15.86 1.80 -0.45
CA GLY A 103 -15.51 2.11 -1.83
C GLY A 103 -15.76 3.57 -2.26
N LYS A 104 -16.11 4.47 -1.33
CA LYS A 104 -16.48 5.85 -1.71
C LYS A 104 -15.30 6.79 -1.79
N LEU A 105 -14.27 6.58 -0.96
CA LEU A 105 -13.10 7.42 -0.90
C LEU A 105 -11.87 6.66 -1.35
N LEU A 106 -11.06 7.31 -2.18
CA LEU A 106 -9.71 6.87 -2.47
C LEU A 106 -8.76 7.83 -1.75
N PHE A 107 -7.93 7.32 -0.85
CA PHE A 107 -6.88 8.09 -0.20
C PHE A 107 -5.57 7.90 -0.95
N ALA A 108 -4.81 8.98 -1.11
CA ALA A 108 -3.46 8.93 -1.67
C ALA A 108 -2.50 9.79 -0.86
N ALA A 109 -1.23 9.38 -0.82
CA ALA A 109 -0.14 10.19 -0.26
C ALA A 109 1.05 10.25 -1.22
N ASN A 110 1.80 11.36 -1.14
CA ASN A 110 2.89 11.68 -2.07
C ASN A 110 4.24 11.11 -1.62
N MET A 111 5.21 11.12 -2.53
CA MET A 111 6.59 10.71 -2.32
C MET A 111 7.36 11.58 -1.28
N PRO A 112 8.46 11.03 -0.72
CA PRO A 112 9.32 11.67 0.28
C PRO A 112 10.02 12.99 -0.11
N ASP A 113 10.14 13.24 -1.42
CA ASP A 113 11.00 14.28 -1.97
C ASP A 113 10.37 15.68 -1.90
N ARG A 114 9.08 15.76 -1.57
CA ARG A 114 8.37 17.02 -1.32
C ARG A 114 7.90 17.09 0.14
N PRO A 115 8.57 17.87 1.00
CA PRO A 115 8.10 18.07 2.36
C PRO A 115 6.72 18.75 2.36
N ASP A 116 5.94 18.52 3.43
CA ASP A 116 4.65 19.18 3.66
C ASP A 116 3.53 18.80 2.68
N GLU A 117 3.61 17.65 2.01
CA GLU A 117 2.52 17.17 1.14
C GLU A 117 1.37 16.52 1.93
N PRO A 118 0.11 16.76 1.54
CA PRO A 118 -1.04 16.26 2.27
C PRO A 118 -1.32 14.80 1.90
N ILE A 119 -2.14 14.16 2.73
CA ILE A 119 -2.98 13.06 2.28
C ILE A 119 -4.15 13.68 1.50
N ILE A 120 -4.41 13.17 0.30
CA ILE A 120 -5.51 13.59 -0.56
C ILE A 120 -6.62 12.54 -0.49
N ALA A 121 -7.85 12.95 -0.19
CA ALA A 121 -9.02 12.11 -0.33
C ALA A 121 -9.77 12.48 -1.61
N PHE A 122 -9.98 11.51 -2.48
CA PHE A 122 -10.77 11.62 -3.69
C PHE A 122 -12.13 10.97 -3.52
N ASP A 123 -13.14 11.49 -4.22
CA ASP A 123 -14.31 10.70 -4.57
C ASP A 123 -13.86 9.57 -5.50
N ALA A 124 -13.98 8.32 -5.06
CA ALA A 124 -13.41 7.18 -5.78
C ALA A 124 -14.00 7.00 -7.18
N LEU A 125 -15.27 7.37 -7.40
CA LEU A 125 -15.89 7.20 -8.71
C LEU A 125 -15.38 8.23 -9.73
N SER A 126 -15.28 9.48 -9.33
CA SER A 126 -14.97 10.60 -10.23
C SER A 126 -13.51 11.06 -10.19
N LEU A 127 -12.72 10.59 -9.22
CA LEU A 127 -11.39 11.09 -8.89
C LEU A 127 -11.34 12.60 -8.61
N ARG A 128 -12.46 13.21 -8.21
CA ARG A 128 -12.48 14.60 -7.75
C ARG A 128 -11.94 14.69 -6.33
N VAL A 129 -11.00 15.61 -6.08
CA VAL A 129 -10.50 15.91 -4.74
C VAL A 129 -11.66 16.36 -3.85
N ARG A 130 -11.79 15.72 -2.69
CA ARG A 130 -12.79 16.01 -1.65
C ARG A 130 -12.17 16.77 -0.48
N SER A 131 -10.96 16.38 -0.08
CA SER A 131 -10.21 17.06 0.97
C SER A 131 -8.71 16.78 0.85
N GLU A 132 -7.92 17.66 1.43
CA GLU A 132 -6.48 17.52 1.66
C GLU A 132 -6.22 17.75 3.15
N PHE A 133 -5.44 16.88 3.78
CA PHE A 133 -5.19 16.95 5.22
C PHE A 133 -3.86 16.32 5.61
N GLY A 134 -3.55 16.29 6.91
CA GLY A 134 -2.37 15.61 7.45
C GLY A 134 -1.07 16.42 7.47
N ARG A 135 -0.95 17.50 6.67
CA ARG A 135 0.24 18.38 6.62
C ARG A 135 0.83 18.72 7.99
N SER A 136 0.00 19.22 8.92
CA SER A 136 0.43 19.59 10.28
C SER A 136 0.83 18.39 11.16
N ALA A 137 0.35 17.19 10.86
CA ALA A 137 0.65 15.99 11.62
C ALA A 137 2.04 15.42 11.28
N PHE A 138 2.42 15.48 10.01
CA PHE A 138 3.74 15.04 9.55
C PHE A 138 4.81 16.13 9.76
N GLY A 139 4.44 17.40 9.59
CA GLY A 139 5.37 18.52 9.71
C GLY A 139 6.06 18.86 8.39
N GLN A 140 6.98 19.82 8.42
CA GLN A 140 7.56 20.44 7.22
C GLN A 140 9.01 20.03 6.93
N GLN A 141 9.54 19.08 7.68
CA GLN A 141 10.93 18.63 7.50
C GLN A 141 11.01 17.67 6.31
N ALA A 142 12.13 17.68 5.58
CA ALA A 142 12.40 16.63 4.60
C ALA A 142 12.34 15.27 5.30
N GLY A 143 11.61 14.30 4.72
CA GLY A 143 11.33 13.02 5.38
C GLY A 143 9.96 12.94 6.10
N ALA A 144 9.27 14.06 6.26
CA ALA A 144 7.95 14.12 6.89
C ALA A 144 6.82 13.85 5.88
N TYR A 145 6.54 12.58 5.61
CA TYR A 145 5.48 12.16 4.70
C TYR A 145 4.67 10.98 5.27
N ALA A 146 3.48 10.80 4.73
CA ALA A 146 2.62 9.67 5.06
C ALA A 146 3.08 8.43 4.29
N PHE A 147 3.31 7.32 5.01
CA PHE A 147 3.77 6.05 4.45
C PHE A 147 2.93 4.90 4.98
N GLY A 148 2.49 4.00 4.10
CA GLY A 148 1.46 3.01 4.42
C GLY A 148 0.13 3.64 4.81
N LEU A 149 -0.95 3.24 4.16
CA LEU A 149 -2.31 3.69 4.49
C LEU A 149 -3.18 2.48 4.83
N ALA A 150 -3.93 2.56 5.91
CA ALA A 150 -4.96 1.58 6.25
C ALA A 150 -6.21 2.25 6.80
N VAL A 151 -7.38 1.72 6.46
CA VAL A 151 -8.65 2.11 7.09
C VAL A 151 -9.10 0.96 7.99
N MET A 152 -9.36 1.29 9.25
CA MET A 152 -9.92 0.35 10.23
C MET A 152 -11.09 1.05 10.92
N HIS A 153 -12.25 0.39 10.97
CA HIS A 153 -13.52 1.01 11.36
C HIS A 153 -13.80 2.32 10.59
N THR A 154 -13.75 3.46 11.26
CA THR A 154 -14.07 4.80 10.72
C THR A 154 -12.86 5.72 10.70
N GLU A 155 -11.65 5.17 10.80
CA GLU A 155 -10.42 5.94 10.87
C GLU A 155 -9.42 5.51 9.80
N LEU A 156 -8.74 6.50 9.23
CA LEU A 156 -7.58 6.33 8.39
C LEU A 156 -6.33 6.39 9.26
N PHE A 157 -5.46 5.38 9.12
CA PHE A 157 -4.16 5.30 9.76
C PHE A 157 -3.09 5.52 8.69
N ALA A 158 -2.14 6.38 9.00
CA ALA A 158 -1.00 6.68 8.14
C ALA A 158 0.30 6.62 8.94
N GLY A 159 1.26 5.84 8.45
CA GLY A 159 2.59 5.77 9.05
C GLY A 159 3.37 7.05 8.81
N HIS A 160 4.24 7.40 9.75
CA HIS A 160 5.22 8.47 9.64
C HIS A 160 6.58 7.84 9.93
N GLN A 161 7.25 7.43 8.84
CA GLN A 161 8.42 6.56 8.86
C GLN A 161 9.53 7.10 9.77
N ASP A 162 10.02 8.32 9.48
CA ASP A 162 11.18 8.90 10.17
C ASP A 162 10.88 9.31 11.62
N ALA A 163 9.61 9.57 11.94
CA ALA A 163 9.19 9.97 13.26
C ALA A 163 8.71 8.81 14.15
N ASN A 164 8.85 7.56 13.68
CA ASN A 164 8.51 6.32 14.39
C ASN A 164 7.12 6.35 15.03
N ARG A 165 6.10 6.74 14.25
CA ARG A 165 4.72 6.86 14.72
C ARG A 165 3.71 6.61 13.62
N ILE A 166 2.46 6.40 14.03
CA ILE A 166 1.30 6.36 13.15
C ILE A 166 0.37 7.51 13.55
N HIS A 167 -0.20 8.20 12.58
CA HIS A 167 -1.25 9.18 12.80
C HIS A 167 -2.60 8.59 12.39
N ALA A 168 -3.59 8.72 13.27
CA ALA A 168 -4.97 8.37 12.96
C ALA A 168 -5.77 9.64 12.64
N PHE A 169 -6.65 9.51 11.65
CA PHE A 169 -7.53 10.57 11.18
C PHE A 169 -8.95 10.03 11.03
N THR A 170 -9.95 10.89 11.18
CA THR A 170 -11.28 10.57 10.65
C THR A 170 -11.22 10.48 9.12
N LEU A 171 -12.22 9.85 8.49
CA LEU A 171 -12.27 9.78 7.02
C LEU A 171 -12.42 11.16 6.35
N GLU A 172 -12.89 12.16 7.08
CA GLU A 172 -12.95 13.57 6.67
C GLU A 172 -11.61 14.30 6.83
N GLY A 173 -10.61 13.66 7.43
CA GLY A 173 -9.24 14.18 7.54
C GLY A 173 -8.90 14.88 8.86
N GLN A 174 -9.76 14.79 9.88
CA GLN A 174 -9.44 15.36 11.20
C GLN A 174 -8.46 14.45 11.94
N HIS A 175 -7.33 15.00 12.39
CA HIS A 175 -6.36 14.25 13.21
C HIS A 175 -6.98 13.88 14.55
N THR A 176 -7.01 12.58 14.88
CA THR A 176 -7.63 12.07 16.12
C THR A 176 -6.60 11.74 17.18
N ARG A 177 -5.51 11.06 16.80
CA ARG A 177 -4.45 10.67 17.73
C ARG A 177 -3.15 10.32 17.01
N THR A 178 -2.08 10.27 17.80
CA THR A 178 -0.76 9.78 17.40
C THR A 178 -0.44 8.53 18.20
N ILE A 179 -0.02 7.48 17.51
CA ILE A 179 0.21 6.14 18.02
C ILE A 179 1.70 5.83 17.95
N ARG A 180 2.23 5.24 19.02
CA ARG A 180 3.60 4.75 19.13
C ARG A 180 3.57 3.35 19.72
N GLY A 181 4.60 2.54 19.47
CA GLY A 181 4.72 1.22 20.05
C GLY A 181 6.16 0.73 20.05
N GLU A 182 6.34 -0.57 20.30
CA GLU A 182 7.64 -1.25 20.34
C GLU A 182 8.14 -1.60 18.91
N TRP A 183 8.01 -0.64 18.01
CA TRP A 183 8.38 -0.72 16.60
C TRP A 183 8.89 0.65 16.12
N SER A 184 9.56 0.66 14.98
CA SER A 184 10.21 1.83 14.39
C SER A 184 10.15 1.74 12.87
N ALA A 185 10.30 2.87 12.19
CA ALA A 185 10.30 3.00 10.74
C ALA A 185 9.10 2.26 10.08
N PRO A 186 7.84 2.67 10.35
CA PRO A 186 6.68 2.07 9.69
C PRO A 186 6.83 2.11 8.16
N GLN A 187 6.67 0.96 7.51
CA GLN A 187 6.86 0.72 6.07
C GLN A 187 5.55 0.47 5.33
N ASP A 188 4.58 -0.21 5.93
CA ASP A 188 3.27 -0.35 5.30
C ASP A 188 2.22 -0.64 6.36
N LEU A 189 0.98 -0.28 6.06
CA LEU A 189 -0.17 -0.54 6.90
C LEU A 189 -1.23 -1.30 6.11
N CYS A 190 -1.84 -2.28 6.75
CA CYS A 190 -2.97 -3.01 6.17
C CYS A 190 -4.02 -3.28 7.26
N SER A 191 -5.29 -3.25 6.91
CA SER A 191 -6.38 -3.61 7.81
C SER A 191 -7.06 -4.88 7.32
N ILE A 192 -7.18 -5.88 8.19
CA ILE A 192 -7.86 -7.14 7.90
C ILE A 192 -8.73 -7.50 9.07
N ASN A 193 -10.02 -7.71 8.81
CA ASN A 193 -11.00 -8.18 9.80
C ASN A 193 -10.97 -7.31 11.08
N GLU A 194 -10.97 -5.99 10.91
CA GLU A 194 -10.89 -4.99 11.99
C GLU A 194 -9.60 -5.05 12.85
N ARG A 195 -8.52 -5.64 12.31
CA ARG A 195 -7.19 -5.64 12.91
C ARG A 195 -6.23 -4.83 12.04
N LEU A 196 -5.35 -4.08 12.68
CA LEU A 196 -4.33 -3.28 12.01
C LEU A 196 -3.01 -4.06 12.00
N PHE A 197 -2.44 -4.23 10.82
CA PHE A 197 -1.14 -4.84 10.60
C PHE A 197 -0.15 -3.78 10.11
N LEU A 198 1.05 -3.85 10.66
CA LEU A 198 2.14 -2.91 10.41
C LEU A 198 3.38 -3.68 9.96
N ALA A 199 3.90 -3.38 8.78
CA ALA A 199 5.27 -3.74 8.42
C ALA A 199 6.22 -2.66 8.98
N ALA A 200 7.19 -3.05 9.80
CA ALA A 200 8.11 -2.11 10.46
C ALA A 200 9.40 -2.81 10.92
N THR A 201 10.38 -2.02 11.38
CA THR A 201 11.57 -2.52 12.07
C THR A 201 11.28 -2.66 13.56
N ALA A 202 11.70 -3.76 14.18
CA ALA A 202 11.63 -3.90 15.63
C ALA A 202 12.48 -2.83 16.34
N ALA A 203 11.98 -2.20 17.41
CA ALA A 203 12.67 -1.07 18.06
C ALA A 203 14.08 -1.43 18.54
N THR A 204 14.28 -2.63 19.09
CA THR A 204 15.59 -3.12 19.54
C THR A 204 16.60 -3.29 18.40
N ALA A 205 16.13 -3.63 17.19
CA ALA A 205 16.99 -3.74 16.02
C ALA A 205 17.42 -2.36 15.52
N ALA A 206 16.51 -1.38 15.54
CA ALA A 206 16.83 0.00 15.19
C ALA A 206 17.84 0.63 16.17
N GLU A 207 17.68 0.40 17.48
CA GLU A 207 18.63 0.85 18.51
C GLU A 207 20.02 0.22 18.34
N ALA A 208 20.09 -1.03 17.88
CA ALA A 208 21.34 -1.72 17.58
C ALA A 208 21.97 -1.29 16.24
N GLY A 209 21.36 -0.34 15.51
CA GLY A 209 21.81 0.05 14.17
C GLY A 209 21.67 -1.07 13.13
N SER A 210 20.88 -2.10 13.42
CA SER A 210 20.63 -3.23 12.53
C SER A 210 19.40 -2.95 11.67
N SER A 211 19.61 -2.75 10.37
CA SER A 211 18.55 -2.65 9.36
C SER A 211 17.86 -3.99 9.08
N GLU A 212 18.25 -5.07 9.76
CA GLU A 212 18.07 -6.44 9.27
C GLU A 212 16.85 -7.18 9.86
N ALA A 213 16.16 -6.66 10.88
CA ALA A 213 14.99 -7.34 11.45
C ALA A 213 13.68 -6.58 11.19
N GLY A 214 13.28 -6.53 9.92
CA GLY A 214 11.90 -6.22 9.55
C GLY A 214 10.94 -7.30 10.08
N ALA A 215 9.80 -6.88 10.59
CA ALA A 215 8.72 -7.77 11.02
C ALA A 215 7.36 -7.19 10.62
N ILE A 216 6.36 -8.06 10.61
CA ILE A 216 4.97 -7.64 10.53
C ILE A 216 4.38 -7.76 11.93
N PHE A 217 3.76 -6.69 12.41
CA PHE A 217 3.12 -6.61 13.71
C PHE A 217 1.61 -6.53 13.53
N GLU A 218 0.87 -7.35 14.24
CA GLU A 218 -0.52 -7.02 14.55
C GLU A 218 -0.52 -6.04 15.71
N ILE A 219 -1.14 -4.87 15.53
CA ILE A 219 -1.17 -3.81 16.53
C ILE A 219 -2.60 -3.43 16.89
N GLY A 220 -2.81 -3.14 18.18
CA GLY A 220 -4.03 -2.51 18.67
C GLY A 220 -4.14 -1.06 18.22
N ALA A 221 -5.35 -0.49 18.33
CA ALA A 221 -5.62 0.91 18.00
C ALA A 221 -4.83 1.93 18.87
N ASP A 222 -4.24 1.46 19.96
CA ASP A 222 -3.35 2.19 20.88
C ASP A 222 -1.86 2.01 20.56
N GLY A 223 -1.51 1.17 19.58
CA GLY A 223 -0.14 0.88 19.16
C GLY A 223 0.51 -0.31 19.86
N ARG A 224 -0.19 -0.95 20.80
CA ARG A 224 0.29 -2.15 21.48
C ARG A 224 0.45 -3.30 20.47
N VAL A 225 1.60 -3.95 20.47
CA VAL A 225 1.81 -5.17 19.70
C VAL A 225 1.00 -6.31 20.30
N LEU A 226 0.12 -6.90 19.50
CA LEU A 226 -0.70 -8.07 19.85
C LEU A 226 -0.01 -9.35 19.41
N GLN A 227 0.61 -9.33 18.22
CA GLN A 227 1.34 -10.46 17.65
C GLN A 227 2.47 -9.97 16.75
N THR A 228 3.57 -10.72 16.73
CA THR A 228 4.72 -10.45 15.85
C THR A 228 4.93 -11.63 14.90
N PHE A 229 5.00 -11.32 13.61
CA PHE A 229 5.32 -12.26 12.54
C PHE A 229 6.74 -11.94 12.05
N GLN A 230 7.71 -12.73 12.50
CA GLN A 230 9.10 -12.62 12.05
C GLN A 230 9.32 -13.51 10.84
N HIS A 231 9.86 -12.96 9.76
CA HIS A 231 10.21 -13.74 8.58
C HIS A 231 11.62 -13.42 8.07
N GLN A 232 12.58 -14.23 8.50
CA GLN A 232 13.96 -14.35 7.94
C GLN A 232 14.57 -13.04 7.43
N ALA A 233 14.57 -11.99 8.26
CA ALA A 233 15.25 -10.73 7.95
C ALA A 233 14.77 -10.03 6.66
N MET A 234 13.50 -10.13 6.27
CA MET A 234 12.97 -9.43 5.08
C MET A 234 12.09 -8.24 5.47
N LEU A 235 12.20 -7.15 4.71
CA LEU A 235 11.36 -5.97 4.81
C LEU A 235 10.01 -6.26 4.14
N GLY A 236 8.91 -6.06 4.87
CA GLY A 236 7.58 -6.01 4.26
C GLY A 236 7.44 -4.71 3.48
N ILE A 237 7.27 -4.81 2.16
CA ILE A 237 7.21 -3.66 1.25
C ILE A 237 5.77 -3.30 0.90
N ALA A 238 4.92 -4.31 0.76
CA ALA A 238 3.51 -4.13 0.45
C ALA A 238 2.68 -5.24 1.11
N MET A 239 1.50 -4.88 1.64
CA MET A 239 0.57 -5.81 2.26
C MET A 239 -0.84 -5.66 1.67
N ALA A 240 -1.52 -6.79 1.45
CA ALA A 240 -2.91 -6.79 1.04
C ALA A 240 -3.70 -7.93 1.70
N LYS A 241 -5.02 -7.70 1.87
CA LYS A 241 -5.98 -8.74 2.24
C LYS A 241 -6.29 -9.61 1.04
N PHE A 242 -6.18 -10.93 1.17
CA PHE A 242 -6.49 -11.88 0.11
C PHE A 242 -7.20 -13.12 0.67
N GLY A 243 -8.47 -13.34 0.35
CA GLY A 243 -9.22 -14.49 0.86
C GLY A 243 -9.27 -14.59 2.40
N GLY A 244 -9.14 -13.46 3.12
CA GLY A 244 -9.03 -13.44 4.59
C GLY A 244 -7.61 -13.67 5.14
N LEU A 245 -6.62 -13.85 4.26
CA LEU A 245 -5.21 -13.94 4.62
C LEU A 245 -4.54 -12.58 4.43
N LEU A 246 -3.54 -12.30 5.27
CA LEU A 246 -2.58 -11.24 5.03
C LEU A 246 -1.52 -11.76 4.06
N VAL A 247 -1.43 -11.16 2.88
CA VAL A 247 -0.34 -11.41 1.94
C VAL A 247 0.61 -10.24 2.00
N ALA A 248 1.89 -10.53 2.26
CA ALA A 248 2.95 -9.54 2.24
C ALA A 248 3.94 -9.85 1.14
N SER A 249 4.36 -8.83 0.39
CA SER A 249 5.58 -8.90 -0.39
C SER A 249 6.76 -8.57 0.49
N LEU A 250 7.67 -9.54 0.62
CA LEU A 250 8.87 -9.43 1.42
C LEU A 250 10.10 -9.29 0.53
N SER A 251 11.00 -8.37 0.86
CA SER A 251 12.27 -8.16 0.16
C SER A 251 13.46 -8.23 1.11
N PRO A 252 14.62 -8.75 0.66
CA PRO A 252 15.85 -8.68 1.46
C PRO A 252 16.22 -7.23 1.84
N PRO A 253 16.88 -7.00 3.00
CA PRO A 253 17.45 -5.70 3.33
C PRO A 253 18.48 -5.34 2.27
N HIS A 254 18.47 -4.09 1.79
CA HIS A 254 19.37 -3.60 0.72
C HIS A 254 19.17 -4.25 -0.66
N ALA A 255 18.01 -4.87 -0.90
CA ALA A 255 17.61 -5.32 -2.23
C ALA A 255 17.70 -4.18 -3.26
N ARG A 256 18.54 -4.37 -4.28
CA ARG A 256 18.49 -3.52 -5.49
C ARG A 256 17.21 -3.83 -6.28
N ARG A 257 16.74 -2.87 -7.08
CA ARG A 257 15.72 -3.07 -8.13
C ARG A 257 16.04 -4.39 -8.87
N GLY A 258 15.13 -5.36 -8.85
CA GLY A 258 15.39 -6.72 -9.38
C GLY A 258 15.58 -7.84 -8.35
N ALA A 259 15.60 -7.57 -7.04
CA ALA A 259 15.70 -8.62 -6.01
C ALA A 259 14.45 -9.52 -5.98
N GLN A 260 14.65 -10.80 -5.63
CA GLN A 260 13.54 -11.74 -5.45
C GLN A 260 12.67 -11.30 -4.27
N GLN A 261 11.44 -10.91 -4.58
CA GLN A 261 10.40 -10.73 -3.58
C GLN A 261 9.59 -12.02 -3.44
N ARG A 262 9.10 -12.28 -2.23
CA ARG A 262 8.22 -13.43 -1.95
C ARG A 262 6.89 -12.93 -1.42
N LEU A 263 5.80 -13.41 -2.03
CA LEU A 263 4.46 -13.29 -1.46
C LEU A 263 4.30 -14.38 -0.40
N ILE A 264 4.01 -13.98 0.82
CA ILE A 264 3.78 -14.91 1.93
C ILE A 264 2.42 -14.65 2.51
N ALA A 265 1.61 -15.70 2.59
CA ALA A 265 0.37 -15.69 3.36
C ALA A 265 0.71 -15.92 4.84
N LEU A 266 0.37 -14.97 5.70
CA LEU A 266 0.52 -15.12 7.14
C LEU A 266 -0.70 -15.85 7.71
N GLN A 267 -0.51 -17.11 8.12
CA GLN A 267 -1.54 -17.90 8.81
C GLN A 267 -1.75 -17.36 10.23
N GLY A 268 -3.01 -17.27 10.66
CA GLY A 268 -3.41 -16.75 11.98
C GLY A 268 -3.95 -15.32 11.98
N ALA A 269 -3.94 -14.63 10.83
CA ALA A 269 -4.53 -13.29 10.66
C ALA A 269 -6.07 -13.31 10.47
N SER A 270 -6.75 -14.40 10.84
CA SER A 270 -8.19 -14.61 10.64
C SER A 270 -9.05 -13.83 11.64
#